data_AF-A0A2N6E8E2-F1
#
_entry.id   AF-A0A2N6E8E2-F1
#
_cell.length_a   1.000
_cell.length_b   1.000
_cell.length_c   1.000
_cell.angle_alpha   90.00
_cell.angle_beta   90.00
_cell.angle_gamma   90.00
#
_symmetry.space_group_name_H-M   'P 1'
#
loop_
_entity.id
_entity.type
_entity.pdbx_description
1 polymer ?
#
loop_
_entity_poly.entity_id
_entity_poly.type
_entity_poly.pdbx_seq_one_letter_code
_entity_poly.pdbx_strand_id
1 'polypeptide(L)'
;MLENGKLFLLRLLVLTSLLAMAVPVWGLSPATYKDGDKIINRDQIVQAGTVLAYAGAKKLEDFLQRTVESGTLTEEDLFDEQYQEKVVDDATFYSNRFNDHFDQNLPELFQPFFDSDKVLFAFAMDRNGYVPTHLPDLVELSDRILEDEITKSILGDRRVVHLEIYPKQQAGKKQAVFDFSSPVSIDGQLWGYFRTGLVFELGR
;
A
#
# COMPACT_ATOMS: atom_id res chain seq x y z
N MET A 1 -49.77 -36.86 33.33
CA MET A 1 -49.25 -37.30 34.64
C MET A 1 -48.30 -38.43 34.36
N LEU A 2 -47.00 -38.12 34.21
CA LEU A 2 -45.97 -38.27 35.25
C LEU A 2 -45.68 -39.78 35.45
N GLU A 3 -44.46 -40.33 35.39
CA GLU A 3 -43.15 -39.73 35.56
C GLU A 3 -42.08 -40.84 35.72
N ASN A 4 -40.81 -40.43 35.75
CA ASN A 4 -39.77 -40.97 36.66
C ASN A 4 -39.22 -42.38 36.44
N GLY A 5 -38.79 -42.72 35.22
CA GLY A 5 -37.98 -43.95 35.01
C GLY A 5 -36.63 -43.76 34.32
N LYS A 6 -36.48 -42.76 33.46
CA LYS A 6 -35.30 -42.66 32.56
C LYS A 6 -34.43 -41.42 32.81
N LEU A 7 -34.71 -40.63 33.84
CA LEU A 7 -33.96 -39.42 34.16
C LEU A 7 -32.93 -39.59 35.30
N PHE A 8 -32.71 -40.82 35.79
CA PHE A 8 -31.84 -41.05 36.95
C PHE A 8 -30.54 -41.82 36.65
N LEU A 9 -30.37 -42.35 35.43
CA LEU A 9 -29.12 -43.02 35.00
C LEU A 9 -28.25 -42.18 34.05
N LEU A 10 -28.66 -40.94 33.76
CA LEU A 10 -27.85 -39.95 33.03
C LEU A 10 -27.38 -38.82 33.97
N ARG A 11 -26.99 -39.17 35.19
CA ARG A 11 -26.37 -38.26 36.18
C ARG A 11 -24.99 -38.72 36.66
N LEU A 12 -24.38 -39.66 35.94
CA LEU A 12 -23.03 -40.13 36.18
C LEU A 12 -22.28 -40.02 34.85
N LEU A 13 -21.17 -39.26 34.83
CA LEU A 13 -20.31 -38.93 33.68
C LEU A 13 -20.66 -37.69 32.84
N VAL A 14 -20.82 -36.52 33.48
CA VAL A 14 -20.20 -35.28 32.94
C VAL A 14 -19.69 -34.47 34.14
N LEU A 15 -18.69 -35.02 34.82
CA LEU A 15 -17.88 -34.31 35.80
C LEU A 15 -16.42 -34.39 35.34
N THR A 16 -16.21 -33.93 34.10
CA THR A 16 -14.90 -33.58 33.57
C THR A 16 -14.93 -32.09 33.28
N SER A 17 -14.57 -31.32 34.31
CA SER A 17 -13.73 -30.13 34.18
C SER A 17 -14.08 -29.17 33.02
N LEU A 18 -15.16 -28.41 33.20
CA LEU A 18 -15.24 -27.04 32.68
C LEU A 18 -14.39 -26.12 33.58
N LEU A 19 -13.09 -26.36 33.59
CA LEU A 19 -12.10 -25.30 33.74
C LEU A 19 -11.64 -25.02 32.33
N ALA A 20 -12.45 -24.24 31.60
CA ALA A 20 -11.92 -23.50 30.48
C ALA A 20 -10.79 -22.66 31.06
N MET A 21 -9.55 -23.08 30.78
CA MET A 21 -8.38 -22.25 31.01
C MET A 21 -8.70 -20.92 30.35
N ALA A 22 -8.95 -19.90 31.15
CA ALA A 22 -8.75 -18.53 30.74
C ALA A 22 -7.25 -18.41 30.46
N VAL A 23 -6.84 -18.83 29.27
CA VAL A 23 -5.58 -18.39 28.70
C VAL A 23 -5.75 -16.88 28.65
N PRO A 24 -4.93 -16.11 29.38
CA PRO A 24 -4.99 -14.67 29.27
C PRO A 24 -4.61 -14.37 27.82
N VAL A 25 -5.60 -14.01 27.00
CA VAL A 25 -5.42 -13.47 25.65
C VAL A 25 -4.89 -12.04 25.81
N TRP A 26 -3.68 -11.91 26.35
CA TRP A 26 -2.99 -10.62 26.54
C TRP A 26 -2.04 -10.32 25.38
N GLY A 27 -2.22 -11.00 24.24
CA GLY A 27 -1.43 -10.85 23.02
C GLY A 27 -2.25 -10.79 21.72
N LEU A 28 -3.57 -10.72 21.79
CA LEU A 28 -4.47 -10.55 20.62
C LEU A 28 -5.43 -9.38 20.82
N SER A 29 -5.02 -8.31 21.50
CA SER A 29 -5.69 -7.04 21.23
C SER A 29 -5.35 -6.70 19.78
N PRO A 30 -6.34 -6.62 18.86
CA PRO A 30 -6.05 -6.16 17.51
C PRO A 30 -5.30 -4.83 17.63
N ALA A 31 -4.20 -4.70 16.89
CA ALA A 31 -3.42 -3.46 16.90
C ALA A 31 -4.40 -2.30 16.70
N THR A 32 -4.41 -1.37 17.66
CA THR A 32 -5.18 -0.13 17.54
C THR A 32 -4.26 0.92 16.94
N TYR A 33 -4.81 1.83 16.17
CA TYR A 33 -4.04 2.91 15.55
C TYR A 33 -4.61 4.24 16.04
N LYS A 34 -3.79 5.27 15.97
CA LYS A 34 -4.16 6.61 16.39
C LYS A 34 -4.00 7.62 15.27
N ASP A 35 -5.01 8.47 15.17
CA ASP A 35 -4.98 9.73 14.45
C ASP A 35 -5.20 10.87 15.46
N GLY A 36 -4.08 11.45 15.92
CA GLY A 36 -4.08 12.36 17.05
C GLY A 36 -4.64 11.66 18.30
N ASP A 37 -5.73 12.20 18.84
CA ASP A 37 -6.41 11.65 20.02
C ASP A 37 -7.47 10.57 19.67
N LYS A 38 -7.75 10.35 18.38
CA LYS A 38 -8.78 9.39 17.95
C LYS A 38 -8.17 8.01 17.76
N ILE A 39 -8.86 6.99 18.26
CA ILE A 39 -8.56 5.59 17.91
C ILE A 39 -9.23 5.30 16.57
N ILE A 40 -8.45 4.78 15.63
CA ILE A 40 -8.92 4.33 14.32
C ILE A 40 -8.64 2.84 14.17
N ASN A 41 -9.56 2.11 13.57
CA ASN A 41 -9.38 0.68 13.35
C ASN A 41 -8.70 0.39 12.01
N ARG A 42 -8.17 -0.82 11.87
CA ARG A 42 -7.47 -1.25 10.66
C ARG A 42 -8.35 -1.17 9.41
N ASP A 43 -9.61 -1.57 9.51
CA ASP A 43 -10.51 -1.64 8.35
C ASP A 43 -10.81 -0.25 7.77
N GLN A 44 -10.93 0.77 8.64
CA GLN A 44 -11.07 2.16 8.23
C GLN A 44 -9.82 2.67 7.49
N ILE A 45 -8.63 2.31 7.98
CA ILE A 45 -7.36 2.66 7.31
C ILE A 45 -7.30 1.98 5.94
N VAL A 46 -7.59 0.68 5.88
CA VAL A 46 -7.58 -0.10 4.64
C VAL A 46 -8.55 0.50 3.63
N GLN A 47 -9.78 0.80 4.05
CA GLN A 47 -10.78 1.39 3.20
C GLN A 47 -10.34 2.77 2.66
N ALA A 48 -9.82 3.64 3.53
CA ALA A 48 -9.36 4.96 3.14
C ALA A 48 -8.18 4.88 2.15
N GLY A 49 -7.17 4.06 2.45
CA GLY A 49 -6.00 3.90 1.60
C GLY A 49 -6.31 3.23 0.26
N THR A 50 -7.21 2.24 0.23
CA THR A 50 -7.69 1.66 -1.04
C THR A 50 -8.38 2.69 -1.92
N VAL A 51 -9.23 3.56 -1.34
CA VAL A 51 -9.88 4.65 -2.09
C VAL A 51 -8.84 5.64 -2.64
N LEU A 52 -7.85 6.02 -1.83
CA LEU A 52 -6.77 6.91 -2.27
C LEU A 52 -5.92 6.29 -3.39
N ALA A 53 -5.53 5.02 -3.25
CA ALA A 53 -4.76 4.31 -4.27
C ALA A 53 -5.53 4.22 -5.60
N TYR A 54 -6.83 3.90 -5.55
CA TYR A 54 -7.68 3.89 -6.74
C TYR A 54 -7.82 5.27 -7.38
N ALA A 55 -8.02 6.31 -6.57
CA ALA A 55 -8.12 7.68 -7.06
C ALA A 55 -6.82 8.17 -7.73
N GLY A 56 -5.66 7.82 -7.17
CA GLY A 56 -4.36 8.14 -7.74
C GLY A 56 -4.06 7.36 -9.02
N ALA A 57 -4.38 6.07 -9.04
CA ALA A 57 -4.31 5.28 -10.27
C ALA A 57 -5.19 5.90 -11.35
N LYS A 58 -6.44 6.27 -11.04
CA LYS A 58 -7.33 6.85 -12.04
C LYS A 58 -6.84 8.20 -12.58
N LYS A 59 -6.29 9.05 -11.71
CA LYS A 59 -5.66 10.32 -12.12
C LYS A 59 -4.46 10.08 -13.04
N LEU A 60 -3.64 9.08 -12.72
CA LEU A 60 -2.48 8.72 -13.52
C LEU A 60 -2.91 8.13 -14.88
N GLU A 61 -3.88 7.21 -14.91
CA GLU A 61 -4.45 6.68 -16.16
C GLU A 61 -4.95 7.80 -17.06
N ASP A 62 -5.75 8.72 -16.52
CA ASP A 62 -6.29 9.84 -17.29
C ASP A 62 -5.18 10.78 -17.81
N PHE A 63 -4.10 10.96 -17.05
CA PHE A 63 -2.93 11.72 -17.48
C PHE A 63 -2.17 11.01 -18.63
N LEU A 64 -1.92 9.72 -18.50
CA LEU A 64 -1.23 8.92 -19.51
C LEU A 64 -2.04 8.86 -20.80
N GLN A 65 -3.36 8.62 -20.69
CA GLN A 65 -4.27 8.61 -21.83
C GLN A 65 -4.23 9.94 -22.59
N ARG A 66 -4.34 11.08 -21.88
CA ARG A 66 -4.27 12.40 -22.53
C ARG A 66 -2.93 12.65 -23.17
N THR A 67 -1.84 12.18 -22.55
CA THR A 67 -0.48 12.32 -23.07
C THR A 67 -0.31 11.59 -24.41
N VAL A 68 -0.93 10.41 -24.55
CA VAL A 68 -0.99 9.65 -25.80
C VAL A 68 -1.91 10.33 -26.82
N GLU A 69 -3.11 10.70 -26.42
CA GLU A 69 -4.11 11.33 -27.29
C GLU A 69 -3.64 12.68 -27.86
N SER A 70 -2.85 13.44 -27.10
CA SER A 70 -2.24 14.70 -27.57
C SER A 70 -1.05 14.48 -28.50
N GLY A 71 -0.51 13.26 -28.58
CA GLY A 71 0.73 12.94 -29.28
C GLY A 71 1.99 13.48 -28.58
N THR A 72 1.90 13.82 -27.29
CA THR A 72 3.05 14.28 -26.50
C THR A 72 4.05 13.14 -26.27
N LEU A 73 3.53 11.95 -25.99
CA LEU A 73 4.27 10.69 -26.04
C LEU A 73 3.44 9.67 -26.81
N THR A 74 4.08 8.68 -27.42
CA THR A 74 3.39 7.52 -27.98
C THR A 74 3.18 6.45 -26.90
N GLU A 75 2.31 5.48 -27.16
CA GLU A 75 2.27 4.27 -26.32
C GLU A 75 3.62 3.57 -26.30
N GLU A 76 4.34 3.50 -27.42
CA GLU A 76 5.68 2.89 -27.45
C GLU A 76 6.64 3.60 -26.47
N ASP A 77 6.58 4.93 -26.38
CA ASP A 77 7.37 5.68 -25.41
C ASP A 77 6.99 5.27 -23.98
N LEU A 78 5.70 5.26 -23.63
CA LEU A 78 5.22 4.92 -22.27
C LEU A 78 5.49 3.46 -21.87
N PHE A 79 5.66 2.58 -22.86
CA PHE A 79 5.98 1.17 -22.66
C PHE A 79 7.47 0.85 -22.84
N ASP A 80 8.33 1.88 -22.97
CA ASP A 80 9.77 1.75 -23.17
C ASP A 80 10.49 1.13 -21.96
N GLU A 81 11.09 -0.03 -22.18
CA GLU A 81 11.88 -0.79 -21.20
C GLU A 81 13.39 -0.60 -21.41
N GLN A 82 13.82 0.29 -22.31
CA GLN A 82 15.23 0.58 -22.56
C GLN A 82 15.81 1.55 -21.52
N TYR A 83 15.76 1.15 -20.25
CA TYR A 83 16.27 1.96 -19.14
C TYR A 83 17.76 2.28 -19.32
N GLN A 84 18.08 3.57 -19.43
CA GLN A 84 19.43 4.10 -19.51
C GLN A 84 20.01 4.23 -18.10
N GLU A 85 21.00 3.40 -17.79
CA GLU A 85 21.67 3.38 -16.50
C GLU A 85 22.63 4.56 -16.32
N LYS A 86 22.61 5.16 -15.14
CA LYS A 86 23.58 6.16 -14.67
C LYS A 86 23.99 5.84 -13.24
N VAL A 87 25.29 5.68 -13.00
CA VAL A 87 25.84 5.43 -11.66
C VAL A 87 26.43 6.71 -11.08
N VAL A 88 26.06 7.05 -9.85
CA VAL A 88 26.60 8.17 -9.07
C VAL A 88 26.82 7.71 -7.64
N ASP A 89 28.05 7.85 -7.10
CA ASP A 89 28.38 7.53 -5.71
C ASP A 89 27.84 6.17 -5.22
N ASP A 90 28.13 5.10 -5.97
CA ASP A 90 27.68 3.71 -5.74
C ASP A 90 26.15 3.49 -5.79
N ALA A 91 25.39 4.50 -6.21
CA ALA A 91 23.97 4.41 -6.48
C ALA A 91 23.68 4.34 -7.99
N THR A 92 22.85 3.38 -8.39
CA THR A 92 22.36 3.25 -9.76
C THR A 92 21.02 3.96 -9.93
N PHE A 93 20.94 4.77 -10.97
CA PHE A 93 19.76 5.49 -11.42
C PHE A 93 19.44 5.08 -12.87
N TYR A 94 18.19 5.22 -13.25
CA TYR A 94 17.68 4.87 -14.57
C TYR A 94 16.87 6.02 -15.14
N SER A 95 16.82 6.11 -16.47
CA SER A 95 15.92 7.01 -17.20
C SER A 95 15.46 6.34 -18.49
N ASN A 96 14.30 6.72 -19.01
CA ASN A 96 13.83 6.26 -20.31
C ASN A 96 13.11 7.39 -21.05
N ARG A 97 12.44 7.05 -22.16
CA ARG A 97 11.84 8.05 -23.07
C ARG A 97 10.75 8.92 -22.44
N PHE A 98 10.11 8.49 -21.35
CA PHE A 98 9.04 9.26 -20.72
C PHE A 98 9.45 10.02 -19.46
N ASN A 99 10.67 9.83 -18.95
CA ASN A 99 11.16 10.46 -17.71
C ASN A 99 10.95 11.97 -17.67
N ASP A 100 11.46 12.70 -18.67
CA ASP A 100 11.43 14.17 -18.66
C ASP A 100 9.99 14.70 -18.59
N HIS A 101 9.05 14.03 -19.27
CA HIS A 101 7.63 14.39 -19.23
C HIS A 101 7.03 14.09 -17.85
N PHE A 102 7.43 13.01 -17.21
CA PHE A 102 6.93 12.63 -15.90
C PHE A 102 7.44 13.57 -14.81
N ASP A 103 8.72 13.91 -14.82
CA ASP A 103 9.32 14.88 -13.89
C ASP A 103 8.65 16.26 -13.94
N GLN A 104 8.20 16.67 -15.12
CA GLN A 104 7.54 17.97 -15.29
C GLN A 104 6.09 17.98 -14.79
N ASN A 105 5.39 16.85 -14.79
CA ASN A 105 3.94 16.82 -14.64
C ASN A 105 3.44 16.04 -13.42
N LEU A 106 4.11 14.95 -13.03
CA LEU A 106 3.67 14.13 -11.90
C LEU A 106 3.71 14.84 -10.55
N PRO A 107 4.69 15.72 -10.24
CA PRO A 107 4.68 16.45 -8.98
C PRO A 107 3.39 17.25 -8.76
N GLU A 108 2.91 17.98 -9.77
CA GLU A 108 1.64 18.72 -9.69
C GLU A 108 0.44 17.77 -9.60
N LEU A 109 0.46 16.67 -10.36
CA LEU A 109 -0.62 15.68 -10.35
C LEU A 109 -0.81 15.02 -8.97
N PHE A 110 0.29 14.77 -8.25
CA PHE A 110 0.30 14.07 -6.96
C PHE A 110 0.27 15.00 -5.75
N GLN A 111 0.58 16.29 -5.90
CA GLN A 111 0.55 17.27 -4.82
C GLN A 111 -0.75 17.21 -3.97
N PRO A 112 -1.96 17.10 -4.54
CA PRO A 112 -3.20 17.06 -3.75
C PRO A 112 -3.32 15.86 -2.80
N PHE A 113 -2.57 14.78 -3.02
CA PHE A 113 -2.57 13.64 -2.08
C PHE A 113 -1.96 13.99 -0.73
N PHE A 114 -1.08 14.99 -0.70
CA PHE A 114 -0.38 15.43 0.51
C PHE A 114 -1.14 16.49 1.31
N ASP A 115 -2.38 16.84 0.92
CA ASP A 115 -3.28 17.66 1.76
C ASP A 115 -3.62 16.99 3.09
N SER A 116 -3.51 15.65 3.14
CA SER A 116 -3.60 14.85 4.35
C SER A 116 -2.21 14.61 4.95
N ASP A 117 -2.03 14.96 6.23
CA ASP A 117 -0.80 14.70 6.99
C ASP A 117 -0.50 13.21 7.19
N LYS A 118 -1.42 12.32 6.81
CA LYS A 118 -1.26 10.86 6.90
C LYS A 118 -0.62 10.26 5.67
N VAL A 119 -0.65 10.95 4.54
CA VAL A 119 -0.08 10.44 3.30
C VAL A 119 1.43 10.62 3.38
N LEU A 120 2.13 9.52 3.62
CA LEU A 120 3.59 9.47 3.70
C LEU A 120 4.23 9.58 2.31
N PHE A 121 3.59 8.97 1.31
CA PHE A 121 4.05 9.02 -0.08
C PHE A 121 2.93 8.80 -1.08
N ALA A 122 3.15 9.26 -2.30
CA ALA A 122 2.33 9.02 -3.48
C ALA A 122 3.24 9.07 -4.71
N PHE A 123 3.35 7.97 -5.47
CA PHE A 123 4.19 7.91 -6.66
C PHE A 123 3.71 6.91 -7.71
N ALA A 124 4.19 7.09 -8.94
CA ALA A 124 3.99 6.17 -10.06
C ALA A 124 5.13 5.14 -10.11
N MET A 125 4.80 3.90 -10.45
CA MET A 125 5.77 2.83 -10.65
C MET A 125 5.35 2.01 -11.86
N ASP A 126 6.24 1.76 -12.82
CA ASP A 126 5.87 0.97 -13.99
C ASP A 126 5.77 -0.54 -13.68
N ARG A 127 5.38 -1.34 -14.69
CA ARG A 127 5.22 -2.80 -14.58
C ARG A 127 6.50 -3.58 -14.26
N ASN A 128 7.66 -2.95 -14.34
CA ASN A 128 8.97 -3.54 -14.03
C ASN A 128 9.52 -3.05 -12.68
N GLY A 129 8.77 -2.21 -11.96
CA GLY A 129 9.18 -1.66 -10.67
C GLY A 129 9.94 -0.34 -10.77
N TYR A 130 10.00 0.27 -11.96
CA TYR A 130 10.71 1.53 -12.17
C TYR A 130 9.91 2.73 -11.64
N VAL A 131 10.55 3.61 -10.88
CA VAL A 131 10.00 4.87 -10.37
C VAL A 131 10.56 6.02 -11.22
N PRO A 132 9.79 6.55 -12.18
CA PRO A 132 10.30 7.39 -13.27
C PRO A 132 10.37 8.88 -12.96
N THR A 133 10.39 9.25 -11.67
CA THR A 133 10.36 10.66 -11.30
C THR A 133 11.21 10.95 -10.09
N HIS A 134 11.74 12.17 -10.06
CA HIS A 134 12.33 12.77 -8.89
C HIS A 134 11.26 13.05 -7.83
N LEU A 135 11.28 12.25 -6.76
CA LEU A 135 10.44 12.41 -5.57
C LEU A 135 11.23 13.22 -4.53
N PRO A 136 10.91 14.51 -4.31
CA PRO A 136 11.72 15.37 -3.43
C PRO A 136 11.82 14.84 -1.99
N ASP A 137 10.76 14.22 -1.50
CA ASP A 137 10.68 13.65 -0.15
C ASP A 137 11.08 12.16 -0.08
N LEU A 138 11.34 11.53 -1.23
CA LEU A 138 11.75 10.13 -1.37
C LEU A 138 12.87 9.98 -2.41
N VAL A 139 13.91 10.80 -2.25
CA VAL A 139 15.06 10.84 -3.18
C VAL A 139 15.70 9.47 -3.36
N GLU A 140 15.68 8.64 -2.31
CA GLU A 140 16.20 7.28 -2.31
C GLU A 140 15.48 6.32 -3.28
N LEU A 141 14.23 6.60 -3.64
CA LEU A 141 13.45 5.79 -4.58
C LEU A 141 13.43 6.38 -5.99
N SER A 142 13.85 7.64 -6.14
CA SER A 142 13.77 8.37 -7.40
C SER A 142 14.66 7.74 -8.46
N ASP A 143 14.13 7.60 -9.67
CA ASP A 143 14.85 7.05 -10.83
C ASP A 143 15.44 5.66 -10.58
N ARG A 144 14.76 4.82 -9.80
CA ARG A 144 15.21 3.45 -9.48
C ARG A 144 14.23 2.39 -9.91
N ILE A 145 14.77 1.20 -10.19
CA ILE A 145 14.00 -0.03 -10.26
C ILE A 145 14.00 -0.67 -8.87
N LEU A 146 12.82 -0.79 -8.27
CA LEU A 146 12.67 -1.31 -6.92
C LEU A 146 12.58 -2.84 -6.93
N GLU A 147 13.41 -3.50 -6.13
CA GLU A 147 13.48 -4.96 -6.00
C GLU A 147 13.15 -5.46 -4.59
N ASP A 148 12.59 -4.59 -3.75
CA ASP A 148 12.20 -4.95 -2.40
C ASP A 148 10.98 -5.90 -2.39
N GLU A 149 10.74 -6.56 -1.26
CA GLU A 149 9.69 -7.58 -1.15
C GLU A 149 8.27 -7.02 -1.34
N ILE A 150 8.04 -5.74 -1.02
CA ILE A 150 6.74 -5.10 -1.27
C ILE A 150 6.54 -4.94 -2.78
N THR A 151 7.56 -4.42 -3.47
CA THR A 151 7.51 -4.26 -4.93
C THR A 151 7.31 -5.62 -5.62
N LYS A 152 8.04 -6.66 -5.22
CA LYS A 152 7.84 -8.03 -5.76
C LYS A 152 6.41 -8.53 -5.52
N SER A 153 5.84 -8.28 -4.35
CA SER A 153 4.45 -8.65 -4.05
C SER A 153 3.46 -7.92 -4.95
N ILE A 154 3.67 -6.63 -5.24
CA ILE A 154 2.83 -5.84 -6.15
C ILE A 154 2.94 -6.36 -7.58
N LEU A 155 4.16 -6.59 -8.08
CA LEU A 155 4.37 -7.07 -9.45
C LEU A 155 3.84 -8.49 -9.66
N GLY A 156 3.80 -9.31 -8.61
CA GLY A 156 3.23 -10.66 -8.62
C GLY A 156 1.70 -10.72 -8.57
N ASP A 157 1.02 -9.68 -8.07
CA ASP A 157 -0.44 -9.63 -7.93
C ASP A 157 -1.02 -8.33 -8.54
N ARG A 158 -1.71 -8.48 -9.68
CA ARG A 158 -2.29 -7.36 -10.45
C ARG A 158 -3.52 -6.70 -9.81
N ARG A 159 -3.84 -7.04 -8.56
CA ARG A 159 -4.96 -6.47 -7.79
C ARG A 159 -4.46 -5.30 -6.94
N VAL A 160 -5.38 -4.61 -6.27
CA VAL A 160 -5.01 -3.68 -5.20
C VAL A 160 -4.29 -4.47 -4.11
N VAL A 161 -3.02 -4.14 -3.88
CA VAL A 161 -2.22 -4.73 -2.81
C VAL A 161 -2.20 -3.77 -1.63
N HIS A 162 -2.33 -4.32 -0.44
CA HIS A 162 -2.21 -3.59 0.81
C HIS A 162 -1.28 -4.34 1.76
N LEU A 163 -0.27 -3.65 2.27
CA LEU A 163 0.67 -4.21 3.24
C LEU A 163 0.82 -3.29 4.44
N GLU A 164 0.72 -3.87 5.62
CA GLU A 164 1.01 -3.18 6.86
C GLU A 164 2.47 -3.41 7.25
N ILE A 165 3.23 -2.33 7.30
CA ILE A 165 4.66 -2.29 7.54
C ILE A 165 4.86 -1.56 8.86
N TYR A 166 5.63 -2.13 9.78
CA TYR A 166 5.94 -1.50 11.05
C TYR A 166 7.30 -0.78 10.95
N PRO A 167 7.35 0.55 10.69
CA PRO A 167 8.59 1.29 10.83
C PRO A 167 9.07 1.27 12.29
N LYS A 168 10.40 1.32 12.43
CA LYS A 168 11.06 1.31 13.73
C LYS A 168 10.85 2.63 14.47
N GLN A 169 10.81 2.56 15.79
CA GLN A 169 10.50 3.64 16.73
C GLN A 169 11.21 4.97 16.40
N GLN A 170 10.45 6.02 16.07
CA GLN A 170 10.94 7.40 15.95
C GLN A 170 10.48 8.21 17.15
N ALA A 171 11.40 8.91 17.82
CA ALA A 171 11.13 9.76 18.98
C ALA A 171 10.28 9.09 20.09
N GLY A 172 10.44 7.77 20.30
CA GLY A 172 9.70 7.00 21.30
C GLY A 172 8.31 6.52 20.88
N LYS A 173 7.78 6.97 19.74
CA LYS A 173 6.51 6.54 19.17
C LYS A 173 6.71 5.38 18.20
N LYS A 174 5.83 4.37 18.27
CA LYS A 174 5.75 3.31 17.26
C LYS A 174 4.78 3.76 16.18
N GLN A 175 5.17 3.61 14.92
CA GLN A 175 4.32 3.94 13.78
C GLN A 175 4.04 2.68 12.97
N ALA A 176 2.92 2.67 12.28
CA ALA A 176 2.56 1.72 11.23
C ALA A 176 2.44 2.51 9.93
N VAL A 177 3.04 1.99 8.86
CA VAL A 177 2.86 2.46 7.49
C VAL A 177 2.06 1.41 6.75
N PHE A 178 1.01 1.84 6.10
CA PHE A 178 0.19 1.01 5.24
C PHE A 178 0.47 1.38 3.80
N ASP A 179 1.12 0.49 3.06
CA ASP A 179 1.39 0.65 1.63
C ASP A 179 0.18 0.13 0.84
N PHE A 180 -0.33 0.96 -0.06
CA PHE A 180 -1.42 0.65 -0.96
C PHE A 180 -0.96 0.85 -2.40
N SER A 181 -1.26 -0.12 -3.26
CA SER A 181 -1.07 0.02 -4.70
C SER A 181 -2.37 -0.20 -5.46
N SER A 182 -2.50 0.46 -6.61
CA SER A 182 -3.59 0.20 -7.56
C SER A 182 -3.01 0.15 -8.97
N PRO A 183 -3.44 -0.82 -9.81
CA PRO A 183 -2.95 -0.93 -11.18
C PRO A 183 -3.38 0.28 -12.01
N VAL A 184 -2.56 0.61 -12.99
CA VAL A 184 -2.72 1.72 -13.93
C VAL A 184 -2.58 1.13 -15.33
N SER A 185 -3.62 1.28 -16.14
CA SER A 185 -3.67 0.74 -17.50
C SER A 185 -3.87 1.84 -18.55
N ILE A 186 -3.30 1.62 -19.73
CA ILE A 186 -3.54 2.43 -20.94
C ILE A 186 -4.20 1.50 -21.95
N ASP A 187 -5.37 1.85 -22.45
CA ASP A 187 -6.17 1.03 -23.38
C ASP A 187 -6.32 -0.45 -22.98
N GLY A 188 -6.46 -0.69 -21.68
CA GLY A 188 -6.63 -2.03 -21.11
C GLY A 188 -5.33 -2.83 -20.94
N GLN A 189 -4.20 -2.29 -21.37
CA GLN A 189 -2.87 -2.85 -21.13
C GLN A 189 -2.27 -2.27 -19.85
N LEU A 190 -1.80 -3.15 -18.94
CA LEU A 190 -1.16 -2.74 -17.69
C LEU A 190 0.13 -1.98 -18.00
N TRP A 191 0.14 -0.68 -17.69
CA TRP A 191 1.34 0.16 -17.74
C TRP A 191 2.17 -0.01 -16.46
N GLY A 192 1.50 0.04 -15.30
CA GLY A 192 2.15 0.02 -13.99
C GLY A 192 1.17 0.15 -12.84
N TYR A 193 1.59 0.84 -11.79
CA TYR A 193 0.88 1.00 -10.54
C TYR A 193 1.05 2.43 -10.00
N PHE A 194 -0.02 2.93 -9.39
CA PHE A 194 0.10 4.05 -8.46
C PHE A 194 0.26 3.48 -7.05
N ARG A 195 1.22 4.00 -6.28
CA ARG A 195 1.51 3.59 -4.90
C ARG A 195 1.35 4.76 -3.95
N THR A 196 0.73 4.51 -2.80
CA THR A 196 0.59 5.49 -1.73
C THR A 196 0.69 4.85 -0.34
N GLY A 197 1.30 5.56 0.59
CA GLY A 197 1.52 5.10 1.96
C GLY A 197 0.74 5.94 2.95
N LEU A 198 0.04 5.30 3.89
CA LEU A 198 -0.57 5.99 5.05
C LEU A 198 0.17 5.69 6.34
N VAL A 199 0.46 6.70 7.16
CA VAL A 199 1.16 6.55 8.44
C VAL A 199 0.24 6.82 9.64
N PHE A 200 0.30 5.94 10.64
CA PHE A 200 -0.44 6.07 11.89
C PHE A 200 0.42 5.71 13.11
N GLU A 201 0.14 6.30 14.28
CA GLU A 201 0.76 5.88 15.54
C GLU A 201 0.10 4.58 16.04
N LEU A 202 0.90 3.63 16.52
CA LEU A 202 0.35 2.44 17.19
C LEU A 202 -0.23 2.85 18.56
N GLY A 203 -1.48 2.46 18.78
CA GLY A 203 -2.09 2.42 20.10
C GLY A 203 -1.36 1.43 21.03
N ARG A 204 -1.44 1.71 22.32
CA ARG A 204 -0.87 0.85 23.37
C ARG A 204 -1.71 -0.40 23.59
#